data_AF-A0A954KY03-F1
#
_entry.id   AF-A0A954KY03-F1
#
_cell.length_a   1.000
_cell.length_b   1.000
_cell.length_c   1.000
_cell.angle_alpha   90.00
_cell.angle_beta   90.00
_cell.angle_gamma   90.00
#
_symmetry.space_group_name_H-M   'P 1'
#
loop_
_entity.id
_entity.type
_entity.pdbx_description
1 polymer ?
#
loop_
_entity_poly.entity_id
_entity_poly.type
_entity_poly.pdbx_seq_one_letter_code
_entity_poly.pdbx_strand_id
1 'polypeptide(L)'
;LAKAMRFLWDFEPQCVPRPQLQHAMRKLLARPEFVELTIADLRRWQDWESTALMPQLLADPKHNFPSTRRTIVRFLLAAASEENTSISVQQRTQAQRILDDLSKQNPGLIEDAKRLQYD
;
A
#
# COMPACT_ATOMS: atom_id res chain seq x y z
N LEU A 1 3.77 -11.81 -13.49
CA LEU A 1 3.62 -10.36 -13.76
C LEU A 1 4.31 -9.52 -12.70
N ALA A 2 3.93 -9.57 -11.41
CA ALA A 2 4.60 -8.79 -10.35
C ALA A 2 6.14 -8.94 -10.34
N LYS A 3 6.70 -10.15 -10.49
CA LYS A 3 8.16 -10.38 -10.60
C LYS A 3 8.81 -9.69 -11.80
N ALA A 4 8.15 -9.68 -12.96
CA ALA A 4 8.66 -9.01 -14.16
C ALA A 4 8.64 -7.49 -14.00
N MET A 5 7.61 -6.94 -13.34
CA MET A 5 7.52 -5.52 -13.06
C MET A 5 8.58 -5.06 -12.06
N ARG A 6 8.90 -5.88 -11.04
CA ARG A 6 10.05 -5.65 -10.15
C ARG A 6 11.37 -5.64 -10.90
N PHE A 7 11.56 -6.60 -11.81
CA PHE A 7 12.76 -6.65 -12.64
C PHE A 7 12.92 -5.37 -13.47
N LEU A 8 11.85 -4.91 -14.14
CA LEU A 8 11.87 -3.66 -14.90
C LEU A 8 12.16 -2.44 -14.01
N TRP A 9 11.60 -2.41 -12.80
CA TRP A 9 11.84 -1.33 -11.85
C TRP A 9 13.29 -1.26 -11.37
N ASP A 10 13.87 -2.43 -11.04
CA ASP A 10 15.21 -2.51 -10.44
C ASP A 10 16.33 -2.45 -11.49
N PHE A 11 16.12 -2.95 -12.71
CA PHE A 11 17.20 -3.16 -13.70
C PHE A 11 17.05 -2.39 -15.01
N GLU A 12 15.83 -2.02 -15.43
CA GLU A 12 15.59 -1.43 -16.75
C GLU A 12 14.70 -0.17 -16.69
N PRO A 13 15.07 0.86 -15.90
CA PRO A 13 14.25 2.06 -15.73
C PRO A 13 14.10 2.90 -17.01
N GLN A 14 14.94 2.63 -18.02
CA GLN A 14 14.90 3.32 -19.31
C GLN A 14 13.90 2.69 -20.30
N CYS A 15 13.51 1.43 -20.09
CA CYS A 15 12.56 0.75 -20.97
C CYS A 15 11.11 1.17 -20.72
N VAL A 16 10.74 1.40 -19.45
CA VAL A 16 9.38 1.77 -19.06
C VAL A 16 9.42 2.84 -17.98
N PRO A 17 8.77 4.01 -18.18
CA PRO A 17 8.70 5.05 -17.16
C PRO A 17 8.06 4.53 -15.85
N ARG A 18 8.64 4.92 -14.71
CA ARG A 18 8.16 4.53 -13.37
C ARG A 18 6.65 4.75 -13.14
N PRO A 19 6.04 5.88 -13.57
CA PRO A 19 4.59 6.07 -13.40
C PRO A 19 3.75 5.01 -14.14
N GLN A 20 4.23 4.52 -15.29
CA GLN A 20 3.53 3.48 -16.04
C GLN A 20 3.62 2.13 -15.32
N LEU A 21 4.78 1.80 -14.74
CA LEU A 21 4.95 0.59 -13.93
C LEU A 21 4.07 0.62 -12.67
N GLN A 22 4.01 1.77 -11.97
CA GLN A 22 3.14 1.96 -10.82
C GLN A 22 1.66 1.79 -11.21
N HIS A 23 1.21 2.45 -12.29
CA HIS A 23 -0.16 2.31 -12.78
C HIS A 23 -0.52 0.85 -13.11
N ALA A 24 0.38 0.11 -13.75
CA ALA A 24 0.15 -1.29 -14.05
C ALA A 24 0.19 -2.18 -12.79
N MET A 25 1.01 -1.87 -11.78
CA MET A 25 1.01 -2.60 -10.51
C MET A 25 -0.29 -2.39 -9.74
N ARG A 26 -0.86 -1.18 -9.74
CA ARG A 26 -2.16 -0.89 -9.10
C ARG A 26 -3.29 -1.77 -9.67
N LYS A 27 -3.24 -2.15 -10.94
CA LYS A 27 -4.25 -3.05 -11.54
C LYS A 27 -4.24 -4.45 -10.92
N LEU A 28 -3.12 -4.89 -10.35
CA LEU A 28 -3.04 -6.19 -9.66
C LEU A 28 -3.79 -6.19 -8.32
N LEU A 29 -4.13 -5.02 -7.78
CA LEU A 29 -4.91 -4.90 -6.54
C LEU A 29 -6.35 -5.45 -6.68
N ALA A 30 -6.85 -5.62 -7.91
CA ALA A 30 -8.15 -6.26 -8.17
C ALA A 30 -8.12 -7.79 -8.00
N ARG A 31 -6.93 -8.38 -7.77
CA ARG A 31 -6.72 -9.83 -7.69
C ARG A 31 -6.27 -10.21 -6.27
N PRO A 32 -7.12 -10.86 -5.47
CA PRO A 32 -6.84 -11.18 -4.07
C PRO A 32 -5.49 -11.87 -3.85
N GLU A 33 -5.11 -12.77 -4.75
CA GLU A 33 -3.86 -13.53 -4.69
C GLU A 33 -2.58 -12.67 -4.84
N PHE A 34 -2.70 -11.43 -5.30
CA PHE A 34 -1.57 -10.52 -5.48
C PHE A 34 -1.59 -9.31 -4.55
N VAL A 35 -2.69 -9.02 -3.85
CA VAL A 35 -2.87 -7.75 -3.13
C VAL A 35 -1.76 -7.48 -2.10
N GLU A 36 -1.43 -8.46 -1.27
CA GLU A 36 -0.39 -8.27 -0.24
C GLU A 36 0.97 -7.93 -0.87
N LEU A 37 1.35 -8.70 -1.88
CA LEU A 37 2.60 -8.52 -2.59
C LEU A 37 2.65 -7.15 -3.29
N THR A 38 1.56 -6.78 -3.93
CA THR A 38 1.43 -5.52 -4.66
C THR A 38 1.46 -4.32 -3.73
N ILE A 39 0.75 -4.34 -2.59
CA ILE A 39 0.79 -3.25 -1.62
C ILE A 39 2.20 -3.07 -1.04
N ALA A 40 2.88 -4.18 -0.73
CA ALA A 40 4.25 -4.12 -0.23
C ALA A 40 5.21 -3.48 -1.25
N ASP A 41 5.07 -3.81 -2.54
CA ASP A 41 5.85 -3.21 -3.62
C ASP A 41 5.53 -1.73 -3.81
N LEU A 42 4.24 -1.38 -3.86
CA LEU A 42 3.79 0.00 -4.00
C LEU A 42 4.31 0.87 -2.85
N ARG A 43 4.33 0.34 -1.62
CA ARG A 43 4.97 1.00 -0.46
C ARG A 43 6.46 1.22 -0.69
N ARG A 44 7.20 0.19 -1.12
CA ARG A 44 8.65 0.28 -1.39
C ARG A 44 8.95 1.27 -2.53
N TRP A 45 8.07 1.35 -3.51
CA TRP A 45 8.16 2.27 -4.65
C TRP A 45 7.66 3.68 -4.32
N GLN A 46 7.26 3.92 -3.07
CA GLN A 46 6.70 5.19 -2.60
C GLN A 46 5.51 5.67 -3.45
N ASP A 47 4.68 4.72 -3.86
CA ASP A 47 3.51 4.99 -4.69
C ASP A 47 2.32 5.49 -3.85
N TRP A 48 2.41 6.71 -3.34
CA TRP A 48 1.45 7.24 -2.37
C TRP A 48 0.08 7.58 -2.96
N GLU A 49 -0.06 7.65 -4.29
CA GLU A 49 -1.36 7.75 -4.96
C GLU A 49 -2.27 6.56 -4.62
N SER A 50 -1.68 5.40 -4.33
CA SER A 50 -2.43 4.20 -3.92
C SER A 50 -3.14 4.34 -2.58
N THR A 51 -2.84 5.36 -1.77
CA THR A 51 -3.59 5.68 -0.54
C THR A 51 -5.10 5.79 -0.80
N ALA A 52 -5.49 6.32 -1.95
CA ALA A 52 -6.90 6.47 -2.34
C ALA A 52 -7.64 5.13 -2.56
N LEU A 53 -6.91 4.05 -2.82
CA LEU A 53 -7.47 2.72 -3.07
C LEU A 53 -7.66 1.91 -1.77
N MET A 54 -6.97 2.28 -0.69
CA MET A 54 -6.96 1.51 0.56
C MET A 54 -8.35 1.32 1.20
N PRO A 55 -9.25 2.32 1.26
CA PRO A 55 -10.58 2.14 1.82
C PRO A 55 -11.41 1.11 1.04
N GLN A 56 -11.29 1.12 -0.28
CA GLN A 56 -12.00 0.16 -1.14
C GLN A 56 -11.49 -1.27 -0.90
N LEU A 57 -10.17 -1.46 -0.77
CA LEU A 57 -9.58 -2.76 -0.48
C LEU A 57 -9.97 -3.28 0.91
N LEU A 58 -10.10 -2.41 1.91
CA LEU A 58 -10.55 -2.81 3.25
C LEU A 58 -12.03 -3.22 3.28
N ALA A 59 -12.86 -2.63 2.43
CA ALA A 59 -14.29 -2.92 2.34
C ALA A 59 -14.62 -4.14 1.48
N ASP A 60 -13.72 -4.55 0.57
CA ASP A 60 -13.95 -5.68 -0.34
C ASP A 60 -13.86 -7.03 0.42
N PRO A 61 -14.94 -7.83 0.45
CA PRO A 61 -14.93 -9.15 1.08
C PRO A 61 -13.85 -10.08 0.55
N LYS A 62 -13.44 -9.93 -0.72
CA LYS A 62 -12.40 -10.73 -1.35
C LYS A 62 -11.00 -10.45 -0.78
N HIS A 63 -10.82 -9.34 -0.09
CA HIS A 63 -9.57 -8.90 0.51
C HIS A 63 -9.61 -8.96 2.06
N ASN A 64 -10.66 -9.55 2.64
CA ASN A 64 -10.88 -9.61 4.09
C ASN A 64 -10.04 -10.72 4.78
N PHE A 65 -8.76 -10.82 4.44
CA PHE A 65 -7.81 -11.68 5.12
C PHE A 65 -7.02 -10.88 6.16
N PRO A 66 -6.76 -11.42 7.37
CA PRO A 66 -6.00 -10.69 8.40
C PRO A 66 -4.61 -10.22 7.95
N SER A 67 -3.92 -11.00 7.11
CA SER A 67 -2.63 -10.63 6.50
C SER A 67 -2.76 -9.45 5.53
N THR A 68 -3.78 -9.47 4.67
CA THR A 68 -4.05 -8.40 3.71
C THR A 68 -4.39 -7.09 4.42
N ARG A 69 -5.27 -7.15 5.42
CA ARG A 69 -5.64 -5.98 6.24
C ARG A 69 -4.42 -5.37 6.94
N ARG A 70 -3.57 -6.19 7.55
CA ARG A 70 -2.31 -5.72 8.16
C ARG A 70 -1.39 -5.05 7.13
N THR A 71 -1.26 -5.62 5.94
CA THR A 71 -0.44 -5.06 4.87
C THR A 71 -0.97 -3.70 4.39
N ILE A 72 -2.29 -3.54 4.27
CA ILE A 72 -2.93 -2.24 4.00
C ILE A 72 -2.59 -1.22 5.10
N VAL A 73 -2.76 -1.60 6.37
CA VAL A 73 -2.46 -0.70 7.50
C VAL A 73 -0.99 -0.30 7.53
N ARG A 74 -0.07 -1.20 7.21
CA ARG A 74 1.37 -0.89 7.10
C ARG A 74 1.69 0.09 5.97
N PHE A 75 0.97 0.02 4.86
CA PHE A 75 1.08 1.02 3.80
C PHE A 75 0.62 2.39 4.30
N LEU A 76 -0.53 2.44 4.97
CA LEU A 76 -1.08 3.68 5.51
C LEU A 76 -0.19 4.31 6.59
N LEU A 77 0.36 3.49 7.49
CA LEU A 77 1.32 3.94 8.51
C LEU A 77 2.56 4.55 7.86
N ALA A 78 3.14 3.87 6.85
CA ALA A 78 4.30 4.38 6.13
C ALA A 78 4.00 5.70 5.39
N ALA A 79 2.84 5.80 4.75
CA ALA A 79 2.41 7.03 4.09
C ALA A 79 2.19 8.17 5.10
N ALA A 80 1.57 7.90 6.25
CA ALA A 80 1.34 8.90 7.29
C ALA A 80 2.65 9.39 7.93
N SER A 81 3.66 8.52 8.08
CA SER A 81 4.96 8.83 8.65
C SER A 81 6.00 9.33 7.63
N GLU A 82 5.69 9.35 6.33
CA GLU A 82 6.64 9.78 5.30
C GLU A 82 6.82 11.30 5.36
N GLU A 83 8.06 11.76 5.57
CA GLU A 83 8.41 13.17 5.75
C GLU A 83 9.01 13.80 4.48
N ASN A 84 9.44 12.97 3.51
CA ASN A 84 10.09 13.44 2.29
C ASN A 84 9.11 14.08 1.29
N THR A 85 9.66 14.70 0.25
CA THR A 85 8.91 15.35 -0.85
C THR A 85 8.20 14.37 -1.78
N SER A 86 8.38 13.05 -1.61
CA SER A 86 7.71 12.05 -2.44
C SER A 86 6.21 11.96 -2.16
N ILE A 87 5.76 12.35 -0.96
CA ILE A 87 4.34 12.37 -0.58
C ILE A 87 3.77 13.79 -0.53
N SER A 88 2.54 13.96 -1.02
CA SER A 88 1.82 15.22 -0.86
C SER A 88 1.19 15.35 0.53
N VAL A 89 1.01 16.58 1.02
CA VAL A 89 0.28 16.84 2.28
C VAL A 89 -1.12 16.22 2.25
N GLN A 90 -1.77 16.23 1.08
CA GLN A 90 -3.08 15.62 0.89
C GLN A 90 -3.05 14.10 1.11
N GLN A 91 -2.07 13.40 0.51
CA GLN A 91 -1.92 11.95 0.66
C GLN A 91 -1.59 11.56 2.11
N ARG A 92 -0.68 12.28 2.76
CA ARG A 92 -0.34 12.06 4.18
C ARG A 92 -1.56 12.26 5.08
N THR A 93 -2.29 13.36 4.88
CA THR A 93 -3.51 13.67 5.63
C THR A 93 -4.59 12.61 5.40
N GLN A 94 -4.72 12.13 4.16
CA GLN A 94 -5.67 11.07 3.82
C GLN A 94 -5.30 9.76 4.52
N ALA A 95 -4.02 9.37 4.50
CA ALA A 95 -3.55 8.17 5.19
C ALA A 95 -3.85 8.25 6.69
N GLN A 96 -3.57 9.40 7.32
CA GLN A 96 -3.88 9.63 8.73
C GLN A 96 -5.39 9.51 9.03
N ARG A 97 -6.25 10.13 8.20
CA ARG A 97 -7.70 10.02 8.37
C ARG A 97 -8.19 8.57 8.32
N ILE A 98 -7.69 7.78 7.39
CA ILE A 98 -8.05 6.36 7.27
C ILE A 98 -7.61 5.59 8.52
N LEU A 99 -6.41 5.87 9.04
CA LEU A 99 -5.92 5.25 10.28
C LEU A 99 -6.77 5.64 11.50
N ASP A 100 -7.18 6.90 11.61
CA ASP A 100 -8.03 7.38 12.70
C ASP A 100 -9.40 6.70 12.68
N ASP A 101 -9.99 6.52 11.49
CA ASP A 101 -11.25 5.81 11.33
C ASP A 101 -11.12 4.31 11.63
N LEU A 102 -10.02 3.68 11.21
CA LEU A 102 -9.72 2.29 11.55
C LEU A 102 -9.50 2.10 13.05
N SER A 103 -8.86 3.05 13.73
CA SER A 103 -8.62 3.00 15.18
C SER A 103 -9.93 2.97 15.97
N LYS A 104 -10.94 3.74 15.53
CA LYS A 104 -12.28 3.74 16.14
C LYS A 104 -13.02 2.42 15.93
N GLN A 105 -12.85 1.79 14.78
CA GLN A 105 -13.57 0.56 14.42
C GLN A 105 -12.91 -0.71 14.96
N ASN A 106 -11.57 -0.78 14.90
CA ASN A 106 -10.80 -1.95 15.30
C ASN A 106 -9.36 -1.53 15.71
N PRO A 107 -9.16 -1.11 16.97
CA PRO A 107 -7.85 -0.65 17.42
C PRO A 107 -6.79 -1.78 17.43
N GLY A 108 -7.21 -3.04 17.61
CA GLY A 108 -6.31 -4.19 17.62
C GLY A 108 -5.56 -4.39 16.29
N LEU A 109 -6.21 -4.08 15.17
CA LEU A 109 -5.61 -4.22 13.84
C LEU A 109 -4.39 -3.32 13.63
N ILE A 110 -4.39 -2.11 14.21
CA ILE A 110 -3.25 -1.18 14.09
C ILE A 110 -2.06 -1.68 14.89
N GLU A 111 -2.32 -2.16 16.11
CA GLU A 111 -1.27 -2.69 16.98
C GLU A 111 -0.65 -3.98 16.40
N ASP A 112 -1.48 -4.87 15.86
CA ASP A 112 -1.02 -6.09 15.18
C ASP A 112 -0.15 -5.77 13.96
N ALA A 113 -0.49 -4.72 13.21
CA ALA A 113 0.27 -4.28 12.06
C ALA A 113 1.67 -3.75 12.43
N LYS A 114 1.79 -3.05 13.57
CA LYS A 114 3.04 -2.50 14.11
C LYS A 114 3.97 -3.56 14.69
N ARG A 115 3.44 -4.54 15.44
CA ARG A 115 4.27 -5.54 16.17
C ARG A 115 5.17 -6.37 15.26
N LEU A 116 4.62 -6.86 14.16
CA LEU A 116 5.30 -7.75 13.22
C LEU A 116 6.23 -7.01 12.23
N GLN A 117 6.60 -5.76 12.52
CA GLN A 117 7.55 -4.97 11.73
C GLN A 117 9.01 -5.21 12.18
N TYR A 118 9.19 -5.92 13.31
CA TYR A 118 10.47 -6.26 13.95
C TYR A 118 10.89 -7.73 13.82
N ASP A 119 10.13 -8.54 13.07
CA ASP A 119 10.47 -9.92 12.68
C ASP A 119 10.89 -9.95 11.21
#